data_AF-B3U1T1-F1
#
_entry.id   AF-B3U1T1-F1
#
_cell.length_a   1.000
_cell.length_b   1.000
_cell.length_c   1.000
_cell.angle_alpha   90.00
_cell.angle_beta   90.00
_cell.angle_gamma   90.00
#
_symmetry.space_group_name_H-M   'P 1'
#
loop_
_entity.id
_entity.type
_entity.pdbx_description
1 polymer ?
#
loop_
_entity_poly.entity_id
_entity_poly.type
_entity_poly.pdbx_seq_one_letter_code
_entity_poly.pdbx_strand_id
1 'polypeptide(L)'
;ARAQMWEEAEEMQARRKKLAVWKKPGQSWWTDMGGVVHTFVVGDKKHPESEGIYARLQQLVPKMKKEGYVPQLESSLRDISDDEKEAHLCGHSERLAIAYALNKTPEGTTIRIVKNLRVCADCHTATAYISKVEKRTIICRDAGRFHVYKEGK
;
A
#
# COMPACT_ATOMS: atom_id res chain seq x y z
N ALA A 1 18.95 26.78 -10.34
CA ALA A 1 17.57 26.43 -10.78
C ALA A 1 16.99 25.26 -9.99
N ARG A 2 17.39 24.00 -10.22
CA ARG A 2 16.72 22.84 -9.57
C ARG A 2 16.90 22.79 -8.04
N ALA A 3 18.06 23.19 -7.51
CA ALA A 3 18.34 23.24 -6.07
C ALA A 3 17.49 24.29 -5.32
N GLN A 4 17.26 25.46 -5.92
CA GLN A 4 16.40 26.51 -5.34
C GLN A 4 14.94 26.06 -5.20
N MET A 5 14.43 25.26 -6.15
CA MET A 5 13.08 24.71 -6.06
C MET A 5 12.91 23.71 -4.89
N TRP A 6 13.99 23.06 -4.44
CA TRP A 6 13.96 22.15 -3.30
C TRP A 6 13.95 22.91 -1.98
N GLU A 7 14.75 23.96 -1.87
CA GLU A 7 14.79 24.84 -0.70
C GLU A 7 13.43 25.52 -0.50
N GLU A 8 12.79 25.99 -1.58
CA GLU A 8 11.42 26.49 -1.58
C GLU A 8 10.38 25.42 -1.22
N ALA A 9 10.56 24.17 -1.66
CA ALA A 9 9.67 23.06 -1.34
C ALA A 9 9.77 22.66 0.14
N GLU A 10 10.98 22.62 0.70
CA GLU A 10 11.24 22.38 2.12
C GLU A 10 10.68 23.50 2.99
N GLU A 11 10.87 24.76 2.61
CA GLU A 11 10.30 25.92 3.29
C GLU A 11 8.77 25.88 3.25
N MET A 12 8.19 25.53 2.10
CA MET A 12 6.73 25.36 1.97
C MET A 12 6.21 24.19 2.81
N GLN A 13 6.97 23.10 2.93
CA GLN A 13 6.62 21.95 3.78
C GLN A 13 6.74 22.29 5.27
N ALA A 14 7.77 23.04 5.67
CA ALA A 14 7.93 23.55 7.02
C ALA A 14 6.79 24.52 7.39
N ARG A 15 6.39 25.39 6.46
CA ARG A 15 5.24 26.28 6.62
C ARG A 15 3.93 25.52 6.75
N ARG A 16 3.71 24.46 5.95
CA ARG A 16 2.54 23.58 6.07
C ARG A 16 2.47 22.84 7.41
N LYS A 17 3.62 22.38 7.91
CA LYS A 17 3.74 21.78 9.26
C LYS A 17 3.40 22.80 10.36
N LYS A 18 3.93 24.03 10.27
CA LYS A 18 3.63 25.15 11.19
C LYS A 18 2.16 25.55 11.18
N LEU A 19 1.51 25.52 10.02
CA LEU A 19 0.10 25.90 9.85
C LEU A 19 -0.91 24.80 10.21
N ALA A 20 -0.47 23.65 10.71
CA ALA A 20 -1.33 22.51 11.02
C ALA A 20 -2.32 22.18 9.87
N VAL A 21 -1.89 22.33 8.61
CA VAL A 21 -2.65 21.83 7.47
C VAL A 21 -2.50 20.31 7.47
N TRP A 22 -3.25 19.64 8.33
CA TRP A 22 -3.27 18.19 8.51
C TRP A 22 -3.83 17.55 7.24
N LYS A 23 -2.96 17.26 6.29
CA LYS A 23 -3.31 16.25 5.28
C LYS A 23 -3.50 14.94 6.02
N LYS A 24 -4.73 14.40 5.99
CA LYS A 24 -4.98 13.06 6.53
C LYS A 24 -3.98 12.08 5.89
N PRO A 25 -3.27 11.27 6.68
CA PRO A 25 -2.35 10.29 6.12
C PRO A 25 -3.11 9.30 5.22
N GLY A 26 -2.42 8.74 4.24
CA GLY A 26 -2.98 7.67 3.42
C GLY A 26 -3.32 6.46 4.30
N GLN A 27 -4.60 6.13 4.36
CA GLN A 27 -5.16 5.08 5.18
C GLN A 27 -5.94 4.12 4.31
N SER A 28 -5.75 2.83 4.59
CA SER A 28 -6.53 1.76 4.00
C SER A 28 -7.13 0.91 5.11
N TRP A 29 -8.31 0.36 4.86
CA TRP A 29 -8.97 -0.53 5.80
C TRP A 29 -9.66 -1.69 5.11
N TRP A 30 -9.77 -2.77 5.87
CA TRP A 30 -10.53 -3.96 5.54
C TRP A 30 -11.55 -4.20 6.66
N THR A 31 -12.78 -4.55 6.28
CA THR A 31 -13.81 -4.96 7.22
C THR A 31 -13.93 -6.47 7.21
N ASP A 32 -13.78 -7.10 8.36
CA ASP A 32 -13.89 -8.55 8.47
C ASP A 32 -15.36 -9.02 8.44
N MET A 33 -15.55 -10.33 8.45
CA MET A 33 -16.88 -10.95 8.40
C MET A 33 -17.74 -10.65 9.65
N GLY A 34 -17.11 -10.23 10.76
CA GLY A 34 -17.79 -9.78 11.98
C GLY A 34 -18.13 -8.28 11.98
N GLY A 35 -17.79 -7.55 10.92
CA GLY A 35 -18.03 -6.12 10.81
C GLY A 35 -16.96 -5.24 11.48
N VAL A 36 -15.87 -5.83 11.99
CA VAL A 36 -14.78 -5.06 12.60
C VAL A 36 -13.93 -4.43 11.51
N VAL A 37 -13.66 -3.13 11.66
CA VAL A 37 -12.84 -2.35 10.73
C VAL A 37 -11.38 -2.34 11.18
N HIS A 38 -10.51 -2.93 10.36
CA HIS A 38 -9.07 -2.97 10.57
C HIS A 38 -8.39 -1.92 9.69
N THR A 39 -7.81 -0.89 10.29
CA THR A 39 -7.25 0.28 9.59
C THR A 39 -5.73 0.28 9.68
N PHE A 40 -5.09 0.64 8.57
CA PHE A 40 -3.64 0.67 8.41
C PHE A 40 -3.19 2.01 7.83
N VAL A 41 -2.08 2.52 8.35
CA VAL A 41 -1.33 3.66 7.78
C VAL A 41 -0.03 3.17 7.14
N VAL A 42 0.65 4.03 6.39
CA VAL A 42 1.97 3.69 5.84
C VAL A 42 2.92 3.30 6.97
N GLY A 43 3.61 2.17 6.82
CA GLY A 43 4.58 1.68 7.79
C GLY A 43 3.99 1.28 9.15
N ASP A 44 2.69 0.97 9.22
CA ASP A 44 2.03 0.65 10.49
C ASP A 44 2.59 -0.63 11.14
N LYS A 45 3.19 -0.47 12.33
CA LYS A 45 3.68 -1.55 13.18
C LYS A 45 2.93 -1.64 14.53
N LYS A 46 1.90 -0.82 14.74
CA LYS A 46 1.14 -0.79 16.00
C LYS A 46 0.09 -1.90 16.06
N HIS A 47 -0.28 -2.46 14.90
CA HIS A 47 -1.19 -3.59 14.85
C HIS A 47 -0.61 -4.80 15.62
N PRO A 48 -1.37 -5.47 16.50
CA PRO A 48 -0.89 -6.62 17.28
C PRO A 48 -0.29 -7.74 16.43
N GLU A 49 -0.82 -7.91 15.22
CA GLU A 49 -0.37 -8.93 14.25
C GLU A 49 0.55 -8.36 13.15
N SER A 50 1.17 -7.20 13.40
CA SER A 50 2.03 -6.54 12.41
C SER A 50 3.12 -7.47 11.85
N GLU A 51 3.76 -8.27 12.69
CA GLU A 51 4.78 -9.24 12.26
C GLU A 51 4.23 -10.22 11.20
N GLY A 52 3.05 -10.81 11.44
CA GLY A 52 2.41 -11.72 10.49
C GLY A 52 1.97 -11.03 9.19
N ILE A 53 1.61 -9.75 9.25
CA ILE A 53 1.28 -8.94 8.07
C ILE A 53 2.52 -8.72 7.21
N TYR A 54 3.63 -8.28 7.81
CA TYR A 54 4.88 -8.05 7.09
C TYR A 54 5.49 -9.35 6.56
N ALA A 55 5.43 -10.43 7.32
CA ALA A 55 5.85 -11.76 6.85
C ALA A 55 5.05 -12.20 5.62
N ARG A 56 3.72 -11.97 5.60
CA ARG A 56 2.89 -12.27 4.43
C ARG A 56 3.31 -11.46 3.21
N LEU A 57 3.62 -10.18 3.39
CA LEU A 57 4.11 -9.34 2.29
C LEU A 57 5.46 -9.84 1.75
N GLN A 58 6.40 -10.19 2.62
CA GLN A 58 7.69 -10.75 2.22
C GLN A 58 7.53 -12.07 1.44
N GLN A 59 6.53 -12.89 1.76
CA GLN A 59 6.22 -14.10 1.00
C GLN A 59 5.60 -13.82 -0.37
N LEU A 60 4.84 -12.74 -0.50
CA LEU A 60 4.17 -12.36 -1.75
C LEU A 60 5.15 -11.79 -2.77
N VAL A 61 6.10 -10.94 -2.35
CA VAL A 61 7.07 -10.28 -3.26
C VAL A 61 7.77 -11.23 -4.23
N PRO A 62 8.43 -12.32 -3.81
CA PRO A 62 9.12 -13.21 -4.73
C PRO A 62 8.14 -13.95 -5.67
N LYS A 63 6.92 -14.25 -5.21
CA LYS A 63 5.88 -14.86 -6.06
C LYS A 63 5.42 -13.89 -7.15
N MET A 64 5.18 -12.63 -6.78
CA MET A 64 4.83 -11.57 -7.74
C MET A 64 5.97 -11.35 -8.75
N LYS A 65 7.22 -11.27 -8.30
CA LYS A 65 8.40 -11.10 -9.18
C LYS A 65 8.52 -12.26 -10.18
N LYS A 66 8.24 -13.51 -9.78
CA LYS A 66 8.20 -14.67 -10.68
C LYS A 66 7.13 -14.55 -11.78
N GLU A 67 6.01 -13.89 -11.49
CA GLU A 67 4.95 -13.62 -12.46
C GLU A 67 5.23 -12.39 -13.35
N GLY A 68 6.34 -11.68 -13.11
CA GLY A 68 6.77 -10.52 -13.88
C GLY A 68 6.50 -9.16 -13.23
N TYR A 69 6.14 -9.12 -11.94
CA TYR A 69 6.01 -7.86 -11.21
C TYR A 69 7.38 -7.16 -11.08
N VAL A 70 7.44 -5.90 -11.52
CA VAL A 70 8.59 -5.02 -11.34
C VAL A 70 8.15 -3.84 -10.46
N PRO A 71 8.74 -3.65 -9.28
CA PRO A 71 8.41 -2.52 -8.41
C PRO A 71 8.66 -1.18 -9.10
N GLN A 72 7.68 -0.27 -9.02
CA GLN A 72 7.85 1.09 -9.51
C GLN A 72 8.47 1.94 -8.41
N LEU A 73 9.81 1.93 -8.35
CA LEU A 73 10.56 2.68 -7.35
C LEU A 73 10.42 4.18 -7.59
N GLU A 74 9.98 4.92 -6.58
CA GLU A 74 9.77 6.35 -6.73
C GLU A 74 11.11 7.09 -6.77
N SER A 75 11.37 7.82 -7.86
CA SER A 75 12.64 8.52 -8.11
C SER A 75 12.88 9.72 -7.18
N SER A 76 11.89 10.09 -6.38
CA SER A 76 11.94 11.16 -5.38
C SER A 76 12.70 10.76 -4.10
N LEU A 77 12.87 9.46 -3.83
CA LEU A 77 13.61 8.94 -2.67
C LEU A 77 15.10 8.74 -3.02
N ARG A 78 15.82 9.83 -3.32
CA ARG A 78 17.17 9.77 -3.93
C ARG A 78 18.25 9.18 -3.03
N ASP A 79 18.12 9.30 -1.72
CA ASP A 79 19.21 9.02 -0.77
C ASP A 79 19.12 7.63 -0.11
N ILE A 80 18.24 6.75 -0.61
CA ILE A 80 18.10 5.39 -0.10
C ILE A 80 18.29 4.37 -1.22
N SER A 81 18.81 3.20 -0.86
CA SER A 81 19.03 2.07 -1.78
C SER A 81 17.72 1.57 -2.38
N ASP A 82 17.80 0.88 -3.51
CA ASP A 82 16.61 0.31 -4.16
C ASP A 82 15.91 -0.73 -3.29
N ASP A 83 16.67 -1.47 -2.47
CA ASP A 83 16.13 -2.38 -1.45
C ASP A 83 15.31 -1.64 -0.39
N GLU A 84 15.77 -0.46 0.06
CA GLU A 84 15.02 0.38 1.00
C GLU A 84 13.77 1.00 0.36
N LYS A 85 13.82 1.35 -0.94
CA LYS A 85 12.63 1.79 -1.68
C LYS A 85 11.60 0.66 -1.83
N GLU A 86 12.05 -0.56 -2.13
CA GLU A 86 11.17 -1.74 -2.16
C GLU A 86 10.54 -2.02 -0.79
N ALA A 87 11.31 -1.87 0.29
CA ALA A 87 10.80 -1.99 1.65
C ALA A 87 9.75 -0.90 1.97
N HIS A 88 9.95 0.32 1.48
CA HIS A 88 8.97 1.40 1.60
C HIS A 88 7.66 1.06 0.87
N LEU A 89 7.73 0.55 -0.37
CA LEU A 89 6.56 0.11 -1.12
C LEU A 89 5.81 -1.00 -0.38
N CYS A 90 6.52 -1.94 0.24
CA CYS A 90 5.91 -2.97 1.09
C CYS A 90 5.12 -2.37 2.26
N GLY A 91 5.56 -1.23 2.80
CA GLY A 91 4.89 -0.52 3.88
C GLY A 91 3.64 0.25 3.48
N HIS A 92 3.21 0.25 2.21
CA HIS A 92 1.99 0.96 1.79
C HIS A 92 0.74 0.39 2.49
N SER A 93 -0.16 1.28 2.91
CA SER A 93 -1.34 0.90 3.69
C SER A 93 -2.27 -0.05 2.94
N GLU A 94 -2.39 0.06 1.61
CA GLU A 94 -3.14 -0.92 0.80
C GLU A 94 -2.60 -2.33 0.97
N ARG A 95 -1.26 -2.48 0.92
CA ARG A 95 -0.60 -3.78 0.99
C ARG A 95 -0.76 -4.39 2.37
N LEU A 96 -0.62 -3.59 3.42
CA LEU A 96 -0.85 -4.03 4.80
C LEU A 96 -2.29 -4.53 4.98
N ALA A 97 -3.27 -3.77 4.50
CA ALA A 97 -4.68 -4.15 4.57
C ALA A 97 -4.98 -5.45 3.78
N ILE A 98 -4.44 -5.59 2.57
CA ILE A 98 -4.60 -6.80 1.74
C ILE A 98 -3.94 -8.01 2.41
N ALA A 99 -2.70 -7.87 2.89
CA ALA A 99 -1.97 -8.95 3.55
C ALA A 99 -2.68 -9.43 4.81
N TYR A 100 -3.20 -8.51 5.62
CA TYR A 100 -3.98 -8.86 6.79
C TYR A 100 -5.29 -9.58 6.40
N ALA A 101 -6.01 -9.07 5.40
CA ALA A 101 -7.22 -9.73 4.90
C ALA A 101 -6.95 -11.14 4.35
N LEU A 102 -5.83 -11.34 3.65
CA LEU A 102 -5.40 -12.67 3.16
C LEU A 102 -5.16 -13.64 4.32
N ASN A 103 -4.52 -13.20 5.39
CA ASN A 103 -4.24 -14.03 6.57
C ASN A 103 -5.53 -14.41 7.32
N LYS A 104 -6.54 -13.54 7.31
CA LYS A 104 -7.77 -13.72 8.07
C LYS A 104 -8.91 -14.36 7.29
N THR A 105 -8.74 -14.62 6.00
CA THR A 105 -9.82 -15.17 5.15
C THR A 105 -9.40 -16.44 4.41
N PRO A 106 -10.29 -17.44 4.30
CA PRO A 106 -10.02 -18.66 3.54
C PRO A 106 -9.68 -18.39 2.06
N GLU A 107 -8.97 -19.33 1.44
CA GLU A 107 -8.66 -19.28 0.01
C GLU A 107 -9.92 -19.11 -0.85
N GLY A 108 -9.79 -18.36 -1.94
CA GLY A 108 -10.92 -18.00 -2.82
C GLY A 108 -11.82 -16.87 -2.32
N THR A 109 -11.72 -16.45 -1.05
CA THR A 109 -12.55 -15.34 -0.51
C THR A 109 -12.23 -14.03 -1.23
N THR A 110 -13.28 -13.31 -1.67
CA THR A 110 -13.12 -11.97 -2.25
C THR A 110 -12.74 -10.95 -1.17
N ILE A 111 -11.64 -10.24 -1.37
CA ILE A 111 -11.14 -9.23 -0.44
C ILE A 111 -11.64 -7.85 -0.86
N ARG A 112 -12.13 -7.05 0.08
CA ARG A 112 -12.64 -5.69 -0.17
C ARG A 112 -11.88 -4.67 0.67
N ILE A 113 -11.09 -3.83 0.02
CA ILE A 113 -10.27 -2.80 0.65
C ILE A 113 -10.86 -1.44 0.34
N VAL A 114 -10.78 -0.53 1.29
CA VAL A 114 -11.11 0.88 1.08
C VAL A 114 -9.89 1.73 1.38
N LYS A 115 -9.64 2.76 0.57
CA LYS A 115 -8.58 3.76 0.76
C LYS A 115 -9.15 5.17 0.71
N ASN A 116 -8.65 6.05 1.57
CA ASN A 116 -9.08 7.46 1.60
C ASN A 116 -8.43 8.34 0.52
N LEU A 117 -7.31 7.91 -0.04
CA LEU A 117 -6.58 8.56 -1.14
C LEU A 117 -6.62 7.69 -2.39
N ARG A 118 -6.25 8.26 -3.55
CA ARG A 118 -6.07 7.48 -4.78
C ARG A 118 -4.99 6.40 -4.57
N VAL A 119 -5.22 5.21 -5.10
CA VAL A 119 -4.22 4.13 -5.08
C VAL A 119 -3.02 4.54 -5.94
N CYS A 120 -1.80 4.33 -5.44
CA CYS A 120 -0.60 4.65 -6.21
C CYS A 120 -0.38 3.63 -7.34
N ALA A 121 0.38 4.01 -8.37
CA ALA A 121 0.58 3.19 -9.56
C ALA A 121 1.22 1.83 -9.25
N ASP A 122 2.19 1.82 -8.31
CA ASP A 122 2.80 0.59 -7.83
C ASP A 122 1.80 -0.30 -7.09
N CYS A 123 1.03 0.23 -6.13
CA CYS A 123 0.01 -0.53 -5.41
C CYS A 123 -1.08 -1.08 -6.34
N HIS A 124 -1.44 -0.34 -7.38
CA HIS A 124 -2.38 -0.82 -8.39
C HIS A 124 -1.83 -2.06 -9.08
N THR A 125 -0.59 -1.99 -9.55
CA THR A 125 0.10 -3.10 -10.24
C THR A 125 0.28 -4.29 -9.28
N ALA A 126 0.80 -4.04 -8.08
CA ALA A 126 1.03 -5.08 -7.08
C ALA A 126 -0.28 -5.78 -6.70
N THR A 127 -1.40 -5.07 -6.54
CA THR A 127 -2.69 -5.67 -6.19
C THR A 127 -3.20 -6.62 -7.29
N ALA A 128 -3.01 -6.26 -8.57
CA ALA A 128 -3.27 -7.16 -9.69
C ALA A 128 -2.43 -8.44 -9.58
N TYR A 129 -1.11 -8.34 -9.35
CA TYR A 129 -0.26 -9.53 -9.18
C TYR A 129 -0.63 -10.36 -7.96
N ILE A 130 -0.98 -9.73 -6.82
CA ILE A 130 -1.47 -10.46 -5.63
C ILE A 130 -2.74 -11.23 -6.00
N SER A 131 -3.68 -10.61 -6.72
CA SER A 131 -4.90 -11.29 -7.19
C SER A 131 -4.59 -12.54 -8.01
N LYS A 132 -3.60 -12.47 -8.91
CA LYS A 132 -3.15 -13.61 -9.73
C LYS A 132 -2.51 -14.72 -8.88
N VAL A 133 -1.53 -14.37 -8.05
CA VAL A 133 -0.73 -15.31 -7.25
C VAL A 133 -1.59 -16.03 -6.22
N GLU A 134 -2.47 -15.29 -5.55
CA GLU A 134 -3.33 -15.81 -4.49
C GLU A 134 -4.64 -16.38 -5.02
N LYS A 135 -4.88 -16.27 -6.34
CA LYS A 135 -6.10 -16.73 -7.03
C LYS A 135 -7.37 -16.18 -6.37
N ARG A 136 -7.37 -14.90 -6.01
CA ARG A 136 -8.48 -14.22 -5.34
C ARG A 136 -8.85 -12.94 -6.06
N THR A 137 -10.15 -12.64 -6.12
CA THR A 137 -10.62 -11.31 -6.53
C THR A 137 -10.39 -10.32 -5.40
N ILE A 138 -9.79 -9.18 -5.72
CA ILE A 138 -9.59 -8.07 -4.78
C ILE A 138 -10.34 -6.87 -5.34
N ILE A 139 -11.18 -6.25 -4.52
CA ILE A 139 -11.89 -5.03 -4.86
C ILE A 139 -11.32 -3.91 -3.99
N CYS A 140 -10.83 -2.84 -4.61
CA CYS A 140 -10.34 -1.67 -3.89
C CYS A 140 -11.19 -0.45 -4.23
N ARG A 141 -11.80 0.18 -3.22
CA ARG A 141 -12.47 1.48 -3.38
C ARG A 141 -11.55 2.57 -2.87
N ASP A 142 -11.12 3.46 -3.76
CA ASP A 142 -10.28 4.59 -3.40
C ASP A 142 -11.08 5.90 -3.34
N ALA A 143 -10.39 7.04 -3.24
CA ALA A 143 -10.99 8.37 -3.13
C ALA A 143 -12.00 8.73 -4.24
N GLY A 144 -11.99 8.04 -5.39
CA GLY A 144 -12.93 8.35 -6.47
C GLY A 144 -13.28 7.20 -7.40
N ARG A 145 -12.76 5.98 -7.20
CA ARG A 145 -12.94 4.86 -8.12
C ARG A 145 -13.07 3.53 -7.39
N PHE A 146 -13.69 2.58 -8.07
CA PHE A 146 -13.63 1.16 -7.73
C PHE A 146 -12.68 0.47 -8.71
N HIS A 147 -11.75 -0.27 -8.16
CA HIS A 147 -10.82 -1.12 -8.88
C HIS A 147 -11.19 -2.56 -8.58
N VAL A 148 -11.36 -3.37 -9.61
CA VAL A 148 -11.61 -4.81 -9.47
C VAL A 148 -10.42 -5.53 -10.06
N TYR A 149 -9.70 -6.24 -9.21
CA TYR A 149 -8.53 -7.02 -9.58
C TYR A 149 -8.90 -8.49 -9.67
N LYS A 150 -8.67 -9.11 -10.82
CA LYS A 150 -8.91 -10.53 -11.06
C LYS A 150 -7.86 -11.09 -12.01
N GLU A 151 -7.19 -12.17 -11.59
CA GLU A 151 -6.24 -12.92 -12.43
C GLU A 151 -5.11 -12.05 -13.02
N GLY A 152 -4.69 -11.00 -12.30
CA GLY A 152 -3.60 -10.12 -12.76
C GLY A 152 -4.04 -8.89 -13.54
N LYS A 153 -5.35 -8.65 -13.68
CA LYS A 153 -5.92 -7.48 -14.36
C LYS A 153 -6.69 -6.61 -13.38
#